data_AF-A0AAN5BZE6-F1
#
_entry.id   AF-A0AAN5BZE6-F1
#
_cell.length_a   1.000
_cell.length_b   1.000
_cell.length_c   1.000
_cell.angle_alpha   90.00
_cell.angle_beta   90.00
_cell.angle_gamma   90.00
#
_symmetry.space_group_name_H-M   'P 1'
#
loop_
_entity.id
_entity.type
_entity.pdbx_description
1 polymer ?
#
loop_
_entity_poly.entity_id
_entity_poly.type
_entity_poly.pdbx_seq_one_letter_code
_entity_poly.pdbx_strand_id
1 'polypeptide(L)'
;MVSYLSSLMTVDNTFTSTSPLPSSIAPERVIEILHNHVTMIKMNPLVIDLQRCEPHEHAPEAERSLVWYEITDKVSYLPFDLLSGQVKYKACFKDLPMGLQTVIYAPLGLRTQNKWTLEDQVFSHLQGLYSLAKLTMSRMNFN
;
A
#
# COMPACT_ATOMS: atom_id res chain seq x y z
N MET A 1 34.21 0.18 1.42
CA MET A 1 33.99 0.46 -0.01
C MET A 1 32.61 0.03 -0.52
N VAL A 2 31.83 -0.78 0.22
CA VAL A 2 30.48 -1.23 -0.18
C VAL A 2 29.38 -0.17 0.12
N SER A 3 29.62 0.73 1.07
CA SER A 3 28.66 1.74 1.56
C SER A 3 28.36 2.89 0.58
N TYR A 4 29.22 3.11 -0.42
CA TYR A 4 28.98 4.15 -1.44
C TYR A 4 28.04 3.67 -2.55
N LEU A 5 28.04 2.36 -2.84
CA LEU A 5 27.16 1.76 -3.84
C LEU A 5 25.72 1.64 -3.33
N SER A 6 25.51 1.44 -2.03
CA SER A 6 24.18 1.47 -1.43
C SER A 6 23.52 2.85 -1.57
N SER A 7 24.28 3.92 -1.38
CA SER A 7 23.79 5.30 -1.54
C SER A 7 23.35 5.64 -2.98
N LEU A 8 23.98 5.03 -4.00
CA LEU A 8 23.62 5.21 -5.41
C LEU A 8 22.39 4.39 -5.83
N MET A 9 21.98 3.41 -5.03
CA MET A 9 20.83 2.53 -5.32
C MET A 9 19.58 2.92 -4.53
N THR A 10 19.68 3.82 -3.56
CA THR A 10 18.51 4.32 -2.81
C THR A 10 17.81 5.41 -3.63
N VAL A 11 16.66 5.07 -4.20
CA VAL A 11 15.77 6.01 -4.89
C VAL A 11 14.52 6.19 -4.05
N ASP A 12 14.46 7.32 -3.34
CA ASP A 12 13.24 7.74 -2.65
C ASP A 12 12.30 8.40 -3.66
N ASN A 13 11.25 7.68 -4.04
CA ASN A 13 10.23 8.19 -4.94
C ASN A 13 8.88 8.22 -4.22
N THR A 14 8.18 9.36 -4.32
CA THR A 14 6.83 9.53 -3.80
C THR A 14 5.86 9.73 -4.95
N PHE A 15 4.88 8.84 -5.06
CA PHE A 15 3.80 8.94 -6.05
C PHE A 15 2.48 9.17 -5.33
N THR A 16 1.72 10.17 -5.78
CA THR A 16 0.39 10.48 -5.25
C THR A 16 -0.63 10.44 -6.37
N SER A 17 -1.73 9.73 -6.16
CA SER A 17 -2.88 9.71 -7.06
C SER A 17 -4.14 9.98 -6.25
N THR A 18 -4.95 10.92 -6.74
CA THR A 18 -6.22 11.30 -6.12
C THR A 18 -7.34 11.06 -7.11
N SER A 19 -8.34 10.27 -6.72
CA SER A 19 -9.52 9.97 -7.53
C SER A 19 -10.80 10.44 -6.84
N PRO A 20 -11.74 11.06 -7.56
CA PRO A 20 -13.04 11.40 -6.99
C PRO A 20 -13.83 10.12 -6.66
N LEU A 21 -14.50 10.11 -5.51
CA LEU A 21 -15.42 9.02 -5.19
C LEU A 21 -16.70 9.17 -6.02
N PRO A 22 -17.24 8.07 -6.57
CA PRO A 22 -18.59 8.05 -7.09
C PRO A 22 -19.59 8.45 -6.00
N SER A 23 -20.54 9.32 -6.33
CA SER A 23 -21.58 9.79 -5.37
C SER A 23 -22.52 8.68 -4.87
N SER A 24 -22.50 7.52 -5.50
CA SER A 24 -23.29 6.35 -5.11
C SER A 24 -22.68 5.55 -3.93
N ILE A 25 -21.45 5.86 -3.53
CA ILE A 25 -20.74 5.14 -2.46
C ILE A 25 -20.62 6.05 -1.24
N ALA A 26 -21.10 5.56 -0.09
CA ALA A 26 -20.96 6.25 1.18
C ALA A 26 -19.48 6.25 1.65
N PRO A 27 -18.96 7.36 2.21
CA PRO A 27 -17.62 7.45 2.78
C PRO A 27 -17.28 6.32 3.76
N GLU A 28 -18.23 5.97 4.64
CA GLU A 28 -18.08 4.91 5.64
C GLU A 28 -17.84 3.56 4.99
N ARG A 29 -18.52 3.30 3.88
CA ARG A 29 -18.34 2.07 3.10
C ARG A 29 -16.94 1.97 2.51
N VAL A 30 -16.34 3.08 2.13
CA VAL A 30 -14.95 3.09 1.66
C VAL A 30 -13.99 2.76 2.79
N ILE A 31 -14.20 3.33 3.97
CA ILE A 31 -13.38 3.00 5.16
C ILE A 31 -13.52 1.51 5.52
N GLU A 32 -14.74 0.96 5.51
CA GLU A 32 -14.97 -0.48 5.74
C GLU A 32 -14.18 -1.36 4.76
N ILE A 33 -14.15 -0.98 3.47
CA ILE A 33 -13.39 -1.71 2.45
C ILE A 33 -11.89 -1.59 2.72
N LEU A 34 -11.40 -0.39 3.04
CA LEU A 34 -9.99 -0.14 3.36
C LEU A 34 -9.53 -0.94 4.59
N HIS A 35 -10.36 -1.05 5.63
CA HIS A 35 -10.04 -1.84 6.83
C HIS A 35 -10.21 -3.35 6.62
N ASN A 36 -10.83 -3.78 5.51
CA ASN A 36 -10.84 -5.18 5.13
C ASN A 36 -9.54 -5.56 4.41
N HIS A 37 -8.50 -5.85 5.19
CA HIS A 37 -7.14 -6.12 4.66
C HIS A 37 -7.11 -7.24 3.62
N VAL A 38 -7.88 -8.31 3.82
CA VAL A 38 -7.93 -9.44 2.87
C VAL A 38 -8.50 -8.97 1.53
N THR A 39 -9.56 -8.16 1.56
CA THR A 39 -10.12 -7.56 0.35
C THR A 39 -9.08 -6.66 -0.30
N MET A 40 -8.42 -5.79 0.47
CA MET A 40 -7.40 -4.88 -0.04
C MET A 40 -6.24 -5.61 -0.73
N ILE A 41 -5.75 -6.70 -0.15
CA ILE A 41 -4.69 -7.52 -0.75
C ILE A 41 -5.17 -8.17 -2.04
N LYS A 42 -6.36 -8.80 -2.02
CA LYS A 42 -6.93 -9.50 -3.17
C LYS A 42 -7.33 -8.59 -4.33
N MET A 43 -7.35 -7.27 -4.14
CA MET A 43 -7.50 -6.33 -5.27
C MET A 43 -6.31 -6.36 -6.23
N ASN A 44 -5.13 -6.80 -5.78
CA ASN A 44 -4.01 -7.06 -6.68
C ASN A 44 -4.25 -8.42 -7.39
N PRO A 45 -4.51 -8.44 -8.72
CA PRO A 45 -4.80 -9.68 -9.45
C PRO A 45 -3.61 -10.64 -9.53
N LEU A 46 -2.41 -10.19 -9.14
CA LEU A 46 -1.21 -11.03 -9.09
C LEU A 46 -1.16 -11.92 -7.86
N VAL A 47 -1.93 -11.63 -6.81
CA VAL A 47 -1.95 -12.41 -5.57
C VAL A 47 -2.55 -13.79 -5.84
N ILE A 48 -1.78 -14.82 -5.52
CA ILE A 48 -2.19 -16.23 -5.66
C ILE A 48 -2.31 -16.96 -4.33
N ASP A 49 -1.66 -16.46 -3.26
CA ASP A 49 -1.80 -16.99 -1.91
C ASP A 49 -1.67 -15.88 -0.86
N LEU A 50 -2.35 -16.07 0.27
CA LEU A 50 -2.43 -15.12 1.38
C LEU A 50 -2.63 -15.86 2.70
N GLN A 51 -1.76 -15.58 3.68
CA GLN A 51 -1.88 -16.11 5.02
C GLN A 51 -1.48 -15.09 6.08
N ARG A 52 -2.04 -15.20 7.29
CA ARG A 52 -1.57 -14.43 8.46
C ARG A 52 -0.19 -14.95 8.88
N CYS A 53 0.70 -14.07 9.30
CA CYS A 53 2.04 -14.45 9.70
C CYS A 53 2.57 -13.58 10.85
N GLU A 54 3.72 -13.97 11.38
CA GLU A 54 4.49 -13.15 12.33
C GLU A 54 5.19 -11.97 11.63
N PRO A 55 5.54 -10.90 12.38
CA PRO A 55 6.25 -9.74 11.85
C PRO A 55 7.51 -10.08 11.05
N HIS A 56 7.87 -9.21 10.12
CA HIS A 56 9.15 -9.32 9.42
C HIS A 56 10.32 -9.11 10.40
N GLU A 57 11.42 -9.85 10.22
CA GLU A 57 12.56 -9.85 11.16
C GLU A 57 13.17 -8.46 11.34
N HIS A 58 13.18 -7.67 10.28
CA HIS A 58 13.72 -6.31 10.23
C HIS A 58 12.65 -5.22 10.46
N ALA A 59 11.43 -5.60 10.90
CA ALA A 59 10.38 -4.64 11.17
C ALA A 59 10.73 -3.78 12.41
N PRO A 60 10.56 -2.45 12.34
CA PRO A 60 10.62 -1.57 13.50
C PRO A 60 9.60 -1.98 14.57
N GLU A 61 9.89 -1.69 15.83
CA GLU A 61 9.03 -2.07 16.95
C GLU A 61 7.59 -1.54 16.83
N ALA A 62 7.43 -0.31 16.33
CA ALA A 62 6.13 0.30 16.07
C ALA A 62 5.26 -0.48 15.05
N GLU A 63 5.89 -1.28 14.18
CA GLU A 63 5.19 -2.07 13.16
C GLU A 63 4.97 -3.52 13.61
N ARG A 64 5.74 -4.02 14.57
CA ARG A 64 5.64 -5.41 15.04
C ARG A 64 4.29 -5.73 15.67
N SER A 65 3.65 -4.76 16.31
CA SER A 65 2.32 -4.92 16.90
C SER A 65 1.16 -4.82 15.91
N LEU A 66 1.46 -4.53 14.63
CA LEU A 66 0.44 -4.42 13.59
C LEU A 66 -0.03 -5.80 13.12
N VAL A 67 -1.03 -5.79 12.25
CA VAL A 67 -1.51 -6.99 11.57
C VAL A 67 -0.59 -7.34 10.41
N TRP A 68 -0.09 -8.58 10.37
CA TRP A 68 0.84 -9.06 9.36
C TRP A 68 0.26 -10.17 8.48
N TYR A 69 0.66 -10.13 7.21
CA TYR A 69 0.35 -11.14 6.21
C TYR A 69 1.60 -11.53 5.42
N GLU A 70 1.70 -12.81 5.08
CA GLU A 70 2.57 -13.30 4.02
C GLU A 70 1.72 -13.45 2.76
N ILE A 71 2.20 -12.83 1.68
CA ILE A 71 1.50 -12.71 0.40
C ILE A 71 2.40 -13.34 -0.67
N THR A 72 1.80 -14.14 -1.55
CA THR A 72 2.49 -14.69 -2.72
C THR A 72 1.90 -14.11 -3.99
N ASP A 73 2.72 -13.38 -4.75
CA ASP A 73 2.36 -12.86 -6.07
C ASP A 73 2.94 -13.71 -7.19
N LYS A 74 2.20 -13.86 -8.28
CA LYS A 74 2.69 -14.45 -9.53
C LYS A 74 3.22 -13.34 -10.44
N VAL A 75 4.54 -13.26 -10.60
CA VAL A 75 5.21 -12.28 -11.47
C VAL A 75 5.92 -12.97 -12.63
N SER A 76 5.81 -12.41 -13.84
CA SER A 76 6.29 -13.05 -15.08
C SER A 76 7.36 -12.24 -15.83
N TYR A 77 7.95 -11.21 -15.20
CA TYR A 77 8.64 -10.14 -15.95
C TYR A 77 10.07 -9.83 -15.46
N LEU A 78 10.77 -10.77 -14.83
CA LEU A 78 12.20 -10.53 -14.55
C LEU A 78 13.01 -10.63 -15.86
N PRO A 79 13.90 -9.65 -16.15
CA PRO A 79 14.75 -9.70 -17.33
C PRO A 79 15.63 -10.96 -17.29
N PHE A 80 15.94 -11.49 -18.48
CA PHE A 80 16.66 -12.76 -18.73
C PHE A 80 15.88 -14.05 -18.48
N ASP A 81 14.55 -14.01 -18.30
CA ASP A 81 13.72 -15.23 -18.16
C ASP A 81 14.15 -16.13 -16.99
N LEU A 82 14.96 -15.59 -16.06
CA LEU A 82 15.54 -16.35 -14.96
C LEU A 82 14.50 -16.77 -13.91
N LEU A 83 13.35 -16.08 -13.87
CA LEU A 83 12.31 -16.26 -12.85
C LEU A 83 10.93 -15.88 -13.43
N SER A 84 10.30 -16.81 -14.15
CA SER A 84 8.84 -16.93 -14.08
C SER A 84 8.54 -17.53 -12.71
N GLY A 85 8.16 -16.68 -11.76
CA GLY A 85 8.30 -17.00 -10.34
C GLY A 85 7.11 -16.56 -9.49
N GLN A 86 6.92 -17.30 -8.40
CA GLN A 86 6.11 -16.85 -7.28
C GLN A 86 7.00 -16.03 -6.35
N VAL A 87 6.61 -14.80 -6.04
CA VAL A 87 7.32 -13.93 -5.11
C VAL A 87 6.55 -13.89 -3.81
N LYS A 88 7.20 -14.36 -2.74
CA LYS A 88 6.69 -14.27 -1.38
C LYS A 88 7.24 -13.04 -0.69
N TYR A 89 6.37 -12.32 0.00
CA TYR A 89 6.74 -11.15 0.78
C TYR A 89 5.81 -10.97 1.98
N LYS A 90 6.27 -10.18 2.95
CA LYS A 90 5.47 -9.83 4.13
C LYS A 90 4.96 -8.40 4.02
N ALA A 91 3.74 -8.17 4.49
CA ALA A 91 3.18 -6.83 4.59
C ALA A 91 2.43 -6.64 5.91
N CYS A 92 2.51 -5.44 6.46
CA CYS A 92 1.77 -5.05 7.66
C CYS A 92 0.73 -3.97 7.35
N PHE A 93 -0.37 -4.02 8.07
CA PHE A 93 -1.55 -3.18 7.86
C PHE A 93 -1.88 -2.42 9.14
N LYS A 94 -2.07 -1.11 9.00
CA LYS A 94 -2.50 -0.21 10.06
C LYS A 94 -3.75 0.53 9.62
N ASP A 95 -4.86 0.21 10.26
CA ASP A 95 -6.12 0.93 10.07
C ASP A 95 -5.97 2.34 10.64
N LEU A 96 -6.34 3.32 9.82
CA LEU A 96 -6.40 4.72 10.21
C LEU A 96 -7.86 5.15 10.25
N PRO A 97 -8.25 6.14 11.08
CA PRO A 97 -9.64 6.58 11.15
C PRO A 97 -10.23 6.95 9.78
N MET A 98 -9.43 7.62 8.94
CA MET A 98 -9.81 8.07 7.60
C MET A 98 -9.09 7.31 6.48
N GLY A 99 -8.65 6.07 6.74
CA GLY A 99 -8.11 5.23 5.69
C GLY A 99 -7.23 4.08 6.16
N LEU A 100 -6.15 3.81 5.43
CA LEU A 100 -5.30 2.64 5.65
C LEU A 100 -3.84 2.97 5.34
N GLN A 101 -2.93 2.50 6.18
CA GLN A 101 -1.51 2.47 5.87
C GLN A 101 -1.01 1.03 5.76
N THR A 102 -0.18 0.77 4.75
CA THR A 102 0.45 -0.53 4.53
C THR A 102 1.96 -0.37 4.40
N VAL A 103 2.73 -1.30 4.96
CA VAL A 103 4.18 -1.40 4.72
C VAL A 103 4.47 -2.78 4.17
N ILE A 104 5.17 -2.84 3.03
CA ILE A 104 5.50 -4.05 2.29
C ILE A 104 7.01 -4.27 2.37
N TYR A 105 7.41 -5.50 2.66
CA TYR A 105 8.79 -5.98 2.72
C TYR A 105 9.01 -7.00 1.61
N ALA A 106 9.41 -6.51 0.44
CA ALA A 106 9.66 -7.32 -0.74
C ALA A 106 11.10 -7.86 -0.77
N PRO A 107 11.39 -8.87 -1.61
CA PRO A 107 12.76 -9.37 -1.78
C PRO A 107 13.74 -8.28 -2.20
N LEU A 108 15.04 -8.55 -1.99
CA LEU A 108 16.15 -7.64 -2.31
C LEU A 108 16.20 -6.36 -1.44
N GLY A 109 15.54 -6.36 -0.29
CA GLY A 109 15.57 -5.24 0.65
C GLY A 109 14.57 -4.13 0.33
N LEU A 110 13.77 -4.29 -0.73
CA LEU A 110 12.79 -3.29 -1.12
C LEU A 110 11.69 -3.14 -0.06
N ARG A 111 11.54 -1.93 0.47
CA ARG A 111 10.48 -1.58 1.40
C ARG A 111 9.57 -0.51 0.80
N THR A 112 8.27 -0.80 0.72
CA THR A 112 7.29 0.15 0.19
C THR A 112 6.24 0.47 1.22
N GLN A 113 6.01 1.76 1.47
CA GLN A 113 4.90 2.24 2.29
C GLN A 113 3.83 2.83 1.38
N ASN A 114 2.58 2.43 1.58
CA ASN A 114 1.43 3.06 0.96
C ASN A 114 0.51 3.63 2.03
N LYS A 115 -0.11 4.76 1.73
CA LYS A 115 -1.15 5.37 2.56
C LYS A 115 -2.34 5.73 1.67
N TRP A 116 -3.50 5.22 2.07
CA TRP A 116 -4.81 5.53 1.49
C TRP A 116 -5.53 6.45 2.46
N THR A 117 -5.98 7.61 1.98
CA THR A 117 -6.68 8.62 2.78
C THR A 117 -7.96 9.03 2.07
N LEU A 118 -9.08 8.98 2.79
CA LEU A 118 -10.34 9.55 2.36
C LEU A 118 -10.37 11.03 2.77
N GLU A 119 -10.60 11.91 1.80
CA GLU A 119 -10.61 13.36 1.99
C GLU A 119 -11.95 13.93 1.50
N ASP A 120 -12.61 14.73 2.33
CA ASP A 120 -13.76 15.53 1.91
C ASP A 120 -13.27 16.89 1.38
N GLN A 121 -13.48 17.15 0.10
CA GLN A 121 -13.19 18.47 -0.48
C GLN A 121 -14.47 19.27 -0.63
N VAL A 122 -14.57 20.32 0.17
CA VAL A 122 -15.65 21.29 0.11
C VAL A 122 -15.30 22.34 -0.94
N PHE A 123 -16.03 22.37 -2.04
CA PHE A 123 -15.93 23.41 -3.06
C PHE A 123 -16.91 24.53 -2.75
N SER A 124 -16.40 25.74 -2.52
CA SER A 124 -17.20 26.96 -2.45
C SER A 124 -17.31 27.58 -3.86
N HIS A 125 -18.46 27.44 -4.51
CA HIS A 125 -18.79 28.22 -5.71
C HIS A 125 -19.88 29.24 -5.37
N LEU A 126 -19.99 30.33 -6.13
CA LEU A 126 -20.98 31.41 -5.93
C LEU A 126 -22.46 30.93 -6.00
N GLN A 127 -22.71 29.64 -6.24
CA GLN A 127 -24.03 29.00 -6.30
C GLN A 127 -24.23 27.88 -5.25
N GLY A 128 -23.37 27.74 -4.24
CA GLY A 128 -23.53 26.78 -3.14
C GLY A 128 -22.25 26.04 -2.75
N LEU A 129 -22.29 25.40 -1.58
CA LEU A 129 -21.25 24.49 -1.09
C LEU A 129 -21.54 23.07 -1.60
N TYR A 130 -20.62 22.49 -2.36
CA TYR A 130 -20.69 21.09 -2.79
C TYR A 130 -19.52 20.32 -2.19
N SER A 131 -19.78 19.18 -1.55
CA SER A 131 -18.74 18.28 -1.06
C SER A 131 -18.52 17.14 -2.06
N LEU A 132 -17.27 16.92 -2.48
CA LEU A 132 -16.88 15.73 -3.22
C LEU A 132 -15.80 15.01 -2.42
N ALA A 133 -16.12 13.80 -1.96
CA ALA A 133 -15.13 12.92 -1.33
C ALA A 133 -14.12 12.45 -2.39
N LYS A 134 -12.86 12.34 -1.99
CA LYS A 134 -11.76 11.84 -2.82
C LYS A 134 -10.94 10.80 -2.06
N LEU A 135 -10.45 9.79 -2.78
CA LEU A 135 -9.51 8.81 -2.26
C LEU A 135 -8.13 9.19 -2.78
N THR A 136 -7.24 9.53 -1.86
CA THR A 136 -5.83 9.81 -2.14
C THR A 136 -4.98 8.61 -1.75
N MET A 137 -4.24 8.08 -2.71
CA MET A 137 -3.19 7.08 -2.49
C MET A 137 -1.83 7.75 -2.61
N SER A 138 -1.00 7.65 -1.58
CA SER A 138 0.43 7.98 -1.66
C SER A 138 1.28 6.72 -1.45
N ARG A 139 2.30 6.55 -2.30
CA ARG A 139 3.28 5.47 -2.23
C ARG A 139 4.66 6.08 -2.07
N MET A 140 5.41 5.60 -1.09
CA MET A 140 6.80 5.92 -0.85
C MET A 140 7.61 4.63 -0.87
N ASN A 141 8.64 4.57 -1.72
CA ASN A 141 9.58 3.46 -1.76
C ASN A 141 10.83 3.83 -0.98
N PHE A 142 11.37 2.86 -0.24
CA PHE A 142 12.61 2.93 0.51
C PHE A 142 13.50 1.77 0.07
N ASN A 143 14.79 2.03 -0.07
CA ASN A 143 15.82 1.02 -0.35
C ASN A 143 16.87 1.03 0.76
#